data_AF-F4XIH6-F1
#
_entry.id   AF-F4XIH6-F1
#
_cell.length_a   1.000
_cell.length_b   1.000
_cell.length_c   1.000
_cell.angle_alpha   90.00
_cell.angle_beta   90.00
_cell.angle_gamma   90.00
#
_symmetry.space_group_name_H-M   'P 1'
#
loop_
_entity.id
_entity.type
_entity.pdbx_description
1 polymer ?
#
loop_
_entity_poly.entity_id
_entity_poly.type
_entity_poly.pdbx_seq_one_letter_code
_entity_poly.pdbx_strand_id
1 'polypeptide(L)'
;MILAVIKSRRTLITLTVTVAIVLISLKAASAIPLFGAGASFPQPLYQRYFSQYQQETSVNVNYSTIGSGTGIEEFINESVDFAGTDMPPTDEEKSQMKRGLQMVPTAGGAVSVIYNLQGVVTSVRLSRDTLGKIFTGQIGNWKQVNTYLPRRDIKVVVRSDSSGTSFIFTKYLSAITHGLIKPSPTPDWGFKVFSSRPQNGGVAGEVRRIDGAIGYVEANYAVENNFPSARIENQEGRYIKPSLDQASKGLVNVEFNQDFTLKLNDPADGYPIVGLTWLLLYQKYPNQAKAQGIKDMVNWILTKGQDLNGELGYTRIPEDIARQAIQAVNQNITVGS
;
A
#
# COMPACT_ATOMS: atom_id res chain seq x y z
N MET A 1 38.63 79.63 51.32
CA MET A 1 39.85 79.15 50.63
C MET A 1 39.42 78.56 49.30
N ILE A 2 39.65 79.25 48.17
CA ILE A 2 40.82 79.03 47.28
C ILE A 2 40.74 77.60 46.69
N LEU A 3 40.59 77.28 45.40
CA LEU A 3 40.99 77.93 44.14
C LEU A 3 40.26 77.26 42.94
N ALA A 4 40.21 78.00 41.82
CA ALA A 4 39.83 77.64 40.44
C ALA A 4 40.45 76.35 39.85
N VAL A 5 39.92 75.90 38.67
CA VAL A 5 40.64 75.50 37.40
C VAL A 5 39.62 74.81 36.45
N ILE A 6 39.10 75.45 35.40
CA ILE A 6 39.51 75.49 33.95
C ILE A 6 38.94 74.37 33.02
N LYS A 7 38.17 74.85 32.01
CA LYS A 7 37.94 74.44 30.60
C LYS A 7 38.11 72.96 30.16
N SER A 8 37.16 72.46 29.36
CA SER A 8 37.20 72.60 27.89
C SER A 8 35.99 71.96 27.17
N ARG A 9 35.83 72.34 25.91
CA ARG A 9 34.67 72.25 25.01
C ARG A 9 34.24 70.82 24.67
N ARG A 10 32.94 70.56 24.61
CA ARG A 10 32.35 69.38 23.95
C ARG A 10 31.68 69.80 22.64
N THR A 11 32.29 69.41 21.53
CA THR A 11 31.73 69.52 20.18
C THR A 11 30.72 68.38 19.98
N LEU A 12 29.46 68.71 19.67
CA LEU A 12 28.46 67.72 19.27
C LEU A 12 28.76 67.25 17.84
N ILE A 13 28.92 65.94 17.65
CA ILE A 13 28.88 65.28 16.34
C ILE A 13 27.56 64.50 16.31
N THR A 14 26.60 64.98 15.52
CA THR A 14 25.34 64.29 15.29
C THR A 14 25.56 63.25 14.20
N LEU A 15 25.61 61.97 14.57
CA LEU A 15 25.74 60.85 13.63
C LEU A 15 24.33 60.36 13.27
N THR A 16 23.82 60.73 12.10
CA THR A 16 22.62 60.13 11.51
C THR A 16 22.98 58.76 10.93
N VAL A 17 22.56 57.69 11.60
CA VAL A 17 22.65 56.32 11.10
C VAL A 17 21.36 55.98 10.36
N THR A 18 21.42 55.90 9.04
CA THR A 18 20.33 55.40 8.20
C THR A 18 20.41 53.87 8.17
N VAL A 19 19.54 53.18 8.91
CA VAL A 19 19.41 51.72 8.85
C VAL A 19 18.55 51.36 7.63
N ALA A 20 19.17 50.85 6.59
CA ALA A 20 18.46 50.23 5.47
C ALA A 20 17.99 48.83 5.88
N ILE A 21 16.71 48.70 6.23
CA ILE A 21 16.07 47.39 6.47
C ILE A 21 15.82 46.75 5.11
N VAL A 22 16.70 45.83 4.70
CA VAL A 22 16.43 44.94 3.57
C VAL A 22 15.46 43.86 4.07
N LEU A 23 14.17 44.05 3.81
CA LEU A 23 13.15 43.01 3.96
C LEU A 23 13.37 41.98 2.83
N ILE A 24 14.22 40.99 3.08
CA ILE A 24 14.25 39.77 2.28
C ILE A 24 12.98 39.00 2.64
N SER A 25 11.89 39.25 1.91
CA SER A 25 10.74 38.35 1.89
C SER A 25 11.17 37.04 1.24
N LEU A 26 11.72 36.12 2.04
CA LEU A 26 11.71 34.71 1.72
C LEU A 26 10.24 34.31 1.61
N LYS A 27 9.70 34.34 0.38
CA LYS A 27 8.50 33.58 0.08
C LYS A 27 8.88 32.12 0.32
N ALA A 28 8.59 31.62 1.52
CA ALA A 28 8.47 30.19 1.73
C ALA A 28 7.49 29.71 0.65
N ALA A 29 7.99 28.93 -0.31
CA ALA A 29 7.12 28.29 -1.27
C ALA A 29 6.12 27.48 -0.44
N SER A 30 4.86 27.91 -0.43
CA SER A 30 3.83 27.19 0.30
C SER A 30 3.74 25.80 -0.31
N ALA A 31 4.23 24.79 0.41
CA ALA A 31 4.15 23.41 0.00
C ALA A 31 2.69 23.08 -0.31
N ILE A 32 2.39 22.71 -1.55
CA ILE A 32 1.02 22.40 -1.97
C ILE A 32 0.68 21.02 -1.42
N PRO A 33 -0.43 20.86 -0.67
CA PRO A 33 -0.85 19.55 -0.18
C PRO A 33 -1.18 18.63 -1.35
N LEU A 34 -0.85 17.35 -1.21
CA LEU A 34 -1.23 16.30 -2.15
C LEU A 34 -2.34 15.45 -1.52
N PHE A 35 -3.34 15.10 -2.32
CA PHE A 35 -4.46 14.29 -1.90
C PHE A 35 -4.46 13.00 -2.72
N GLY A 36 -4.46 11.87 -2.02
CA GLY A 36 -4.61 10.58 -2.66
C GLY A 36 -5.63 9.71 -1.96
N ALA A 37 -6.08 8.67 -2.65
CA ALA A 37 -6.99 7.70 -2.07
C ALA A 37 -6.79 6.30 -2.66
N GLY A 38 -7.25 5.28 -1.95
CA GLY A 38 -7.41 3.95 -2.52
C GLY A 38 -7.06 2.81 -1.57
N ALA A 39 -6.21 1.90 -2.05
CA ALA A 39 -5.83 0.64 -1.43
C ALA A 39 -5.62 0.68 0.09
N SER A 40 -6.19 -0.32 0.78
CA SER A 40 -5.97 -0.58 2.20
C SER A 40 -4.84 -1.57 2.47
N PHE A 41 -4.32 -2.24 1.45
CA PHE A 41 -3.16 -3.13 1.58
C PHE A 41 -1.88 -2.38 2.01
N PRO A 42 -1.48 -1.24 1.41
CA PRO A 42 -0.29 -0.52 1.83
C PRO A 42 -0.56 0.51 2.94
N GLN A 43 -1.73 0.49 3.60
CA GLN A 43 -2.13 1.55 4.51
C GLN A 43 -1.08 1.86 5.60
N PRO A 44 -0.54 0.88 6.35
CA PRO A 44 0.51 1.15 7.34
C PRO A 44 1.76 1.80 6.72
N LEU A 45 2.18 1.31 5.54
CA LEU A 45 3.34 1.83 4.82
C LEU A 45 3.14 3.27 4.35
N TYR A 46 1.99 3.57 3.74
CA TYR A 46 1.70 4.91 3.24
C TYR A 46 1.53 5.91 4.38
N GLN A 47 0.92 5.51 5.50
CA GLN A 47 0.88 6.34 6.70
C GLN A 47 2.30 6.69 7.19
N ARG A 48 3.20 5.71 7.24
CA ARG A 48 4.60 5.93 7.64
C ARG A 48 5.36 6.79 6.64
N TYR A 49 5.23 6.51 5.34
CA TYR A 49 5.83 7.30 4.26
C TYR A 49 5.43 8.77 4.34
N PHE A 50 4.12 9.04 4.36
CA PHE A 50 3.63 10.41 4.29
C PHE A 50 3.88 11.18 5.58
N SER A 51 3.90 10.51 6.74
CA SER A 51 4.35 11.12 8.00
C SER A 51 5.84 11.50 7.94
N GLN A 52 6.72 10.60 7.51
CA GLN A 52 8.16 10.87 7.39
C GLN A 52 8.44 11.94 6.33
N TYR A 53 7.78 11.86 5.18
CA TYR A 53 7.92 12.84 4.10
C TYR A 53 7.51 14.24 4.55
N GLN A 54 6.41 14.36 5.30
CA GLN A 54 5.98 15.63 5.87
C GLN A 54 7.02 16.19 6.86
N GLN A 55 7.61 15.34 7.71
CA GLN A 55 8.66 15.77 8.65
C GLN A 55 9.91 16.30 7.91
N GLU A 56 10.29 15.66 6.79
CA GLU A 56 11.49 16.04 6.04
C GLU A 56 11.28 17.24 5.11
N THR A 57 10.08 17.42 4.58
CA THR A 57 9.84 18.38 3.47
C THR A 57 8.81 19.46 3.79
N SER A 58 8.09 19.34 4.91
CA SER A 58 6.91 20.15 5.25
C SER A 58 5.74 20.04 4.26
N VAL A 59 5.80 19.13 3.27
CA VAL A 59 4.69 18.85 2.35
C VAL A 59 3.71 17.88 3.00
N ASN A 60 2.44 18.28 3.07
CA ASN A 60 1.39 17.39 3.56
C ASN A 60 0.87 16.48 2.43
N VAL A 61 0.87 15.17 2.66
CA VAL A 61 0.25 14.18 1.78
C VAL A 61 -0.89 13.49 2.53
N ASN A 62 -2.11 13.78 2.12
CA ASN A 62 -3.32 13.24 2.73
C ASN A 62 -3.78 12.03 1.93
N TYR A 63 -3.76 10.84 2.54
CA TYR A 63 -4.18 9.60 1.88
C TYR A 63 -5.41 9.00 2.54
N SER A 64 -6.51 8.94 1.78
CA SER A 64 -7.76 8.32 2.21
C SER A 64 -7.79 6.83 1.87
N THR A 65 -7.74 5.97 2.88
CA THR A 65 -7.90 4.53 2.69
C THR A 65 -9.37 4.20 2.43
N ILE A 66 -9.70 3.86 1.18
CA ILE A 66 -11.08 3.61 0.72
C ILE A 66 -11.25 2.29 -0.06
N GLY A 67 -10.15 1.60 -0.40
CA GLY A 67 -10.16 0.40 -1.24
C GLY A 67 -9.64 0.69 -2.65
N SER A 68 -9.04 -0.31 -3.30
CA SER A 68 -8.33 -0.13 -4.57
C SER A 68 -9.27 0.22 -5.72
N GLY A 69 -10.48 -0.38 -5.76
CA GLY A 69 -11.48 -0.07 -6.78
C GLY A 69 -11.98 1.37 -6.68
N THR A 70 -12.39 1.81 -5.49
CA THR A 70 -12.79 3.21 -5.29
C THR A 70 -11.62 4.18 -5.54
N GLY A 71 -10.39 3.81 -5.21
CA GLY A 71 -9.21 4.59 -5.59
C GLY A 71 -9.06 4.78 -7.10
N ILE A 72 -9.30 3.73 -7.89
CA ILE A 72 -9.31 3.81 -9.37
C ILE A 72 -10.45 4.70 -9.86
N GLU A 73 -11.65 4.59 -9.28
CA GLU A 73 -12.80 5.45 -9.60
C GLU A 73 -12.51 6.93 -9.31
N GLU A 74 -11.97 7.26 -8.14
CA GLU A 74 -11.56 8.63 -7.78
C GLU A 74 -10.47 9.16 -8.72
N PHE A 75 -9.57 8.28 -9.20
CA PHE A 75 -8.55 8.63 -10.18
C PHE A 75 -9.16 8.94 -11.56
N ILE A 76 -10.07 8.11 -12.05
CA ILE A 76 -10.79 8.33 -13.32
C ILE A 76 -11.60 9.64 -13.26
N ASN A 77 -12.24 9.91 -12.11
CA ASN A 77 -13.04 11.10 -11.87
C ASN A 77 -12.22 12.35 -11.55
N GLU A 78 -10.88 12.26 -11.57
CA GLU A 78 -9.97 13.39 -11.31
C GLU A 78 -10.19 14.08 -9.95
N SER A 79 -10.70 13.32 -8.97
CA SER A 79 -11.10 13.82 -7.65
C SER A 79 -9.97 13.80 -6.62
N VAL A 80 -8.84 13.18 -6.97
CA VAL A 80 -7.60 13.11 -6.19
C VAL A 80 -6.41 13.52 -7.06
N ASP A 81 -5.26 13.81 -6.45
CA ASP A 81 -4.01 14.05 -7.19
C ASP A 81 -3.33 12.74 -7.63
N PHE A 82 -3.53 11.66 -6.88
CA PHE A 82 -3.03 10.32 -7.18
C PHE A 82 -3.90 9.25 -6.52
N ALA A 83 -3.85 8.01 -6.98
CA ALA A 83 -4.51 6.90 -6.31
C ALA A 83 -3.53 5.79 -5.92
N GLY A 84 -3.91 4.96 -4.95
CA GLY A 84 -3.19 3.72 -4.63
C GLY A 84 -4.03 2.50 -4.98
N THR A 85 -3.41 1.48 -5.59
CA THR A 85 -4.09 0.24 -5.99
C THR A 85 -3.18 -0.98 -5.84
N ASP A 86 -3.76 -2.15 -5.59
CA ASP A 86 -3.04 -3.44 -5.55
C ASP A 86 -3.47 -4.35 -6.72
N MET A 87 -4.13 -3.75 -7.71
CA MET A 87 -4.55 -4.37 -8.95
C MET A 87 -4.33 -3.40 -10.12
N PRO A 88 -3.91 -3.89 -11.29
CA PRO A 88 -3.87 -3.05 -12.47
C PRO A 88 -5.29 -2.63 -12.86
N PRO A 89 -5.51 -1.36 -13.26
CA PRO A 89 -6.77 -0.96 -13.89
C PRO A 89 -7.00 -1.79 -15.16
N THR A 90 -8.26 -2.11 -15.43
CA THR A 90 -8.71 -2.78 -16.67
C THR A 90 -8.51 -1.88 -17.88
N ASP A 91 -8.52 -2.45 -19.09
CA ASP A 91 -8.39 -1.67 -20.32
C ASP A 91 -9.55 -0.67 -20.49
N GLU A 92 -10.75 -1.04 -20.05
CA GLU A 92 -11.92 -0.17 -20.00
C GLU A 92 -11.69 1.03 -19.07
N GLU A 93 -11.24 0.78 -17.83
CA GLU A 93 -10.90 1.85 -16.88
C GLU A 93 -9.77 2.75 -17.40
N LYS A 94 -8.72 2.16 -18.01
CA LYS A 94 -7.63 2.92 -18.62
C LYS A 94 -8.12 3.85 -19.73
N SER A 95 -9.08 3.40 -20.54
CA SER A 95 -9.66 4.20 -21.63
C SER A 95 -10.39 5.47 -21.13
N GLN A 96 -10.84 5.44 -19.87
CA GLN A 96 -11.55 6.56 -19.23
C GLN A 96 -10.59 7.58 -18.58
N MET A 97 -9.29 7.26 -18.43
CA MET A 97 -8.29 8.12 -17.79
C MET A 97 -7.76 9.22 -18.74
N LYS A 98 -8.53 10.32 -18.86
CA LYS A 98 -8.29 11.40 -19.84
C LYS A 98 -6.92 12.07 -19.72
N ARG A 99 -6.39 12.22 -18.51
CA ARG A 99 -5.08 12.85 -18.22
C ARG A 99 -3.90 11.89 -18.33
N GLY A 100 -4.13 10.69 -18.88
CA GLY A 100 -3.15 9.63 -19.00
C GLY A 100 -2.85 8.93 -17.67
N LEU A 101 -2.14 7.81 -17.76
CA LEU A 101 -1.78 6.97 -16.62
C LEU A 101 -0.26 6.73 -16.59
N GLN A 102 0.35 6.96 -15.44
CA GLN A 102 1.67 6.46 -15.08
C GLN A 102 1.53 5.62 -13.80
N MET A 103 1.77 4.32 -13.91
CA MET A 103 1.81 3.43 -12.75
C MET A 103 3.20 3.46 -12.12
N VAL A 104 3.27 3.39 -10.79
CA VAL A 104 4.52 3.35 -10.03
C VAL A 104 4.42 2.30 -8.93
N PRO A 105 5.16 1.17 -9.00
CA PRO A 105 5.16 0.19 -7.92
C PRO A 105 5.86 0.79 -6.70
N THR A 106 5.31 0.62 -5.50
CA THR A 106 5.89 1.21 -4.27
C THR A 106 6.40 0.17 -3.29
N ALA A 107 5.79 -1.01 -3.29
CA ALA A 107 6.13 -2.13 -2.43
C ALA A 107 5.49 -3.43 -2.92
N GLY A 108 6.01 -4.56 -2.45
CA GLY A 108 5.33 -5.85 -2.47
C GLY A 108 5.01 -6.34 -1.07
N GLY A 109 4.14 -7.34 -0.97
CA GLY A 109 3.79 -7.94 0.32
C GLY A 109 2.99 -9.24 0.17
N ALA A 110 2.69 -9.84 1.31
CA ALA A 110 1.94 -11.09 1.38
C ALA A 110 0.48 -10.84 1.79
N VAL A 111 -0.42 -11.70 1.31
CA VAL A 111 -1.81 -11.78 1.79
C VAL A 111 -1.94 -12.98 2.72
N SER A 112 -2.04 -12.69 4.01
CA SER A 112 -2.19 -13.69 5.06
C SER A 112 -3.61 -14.26 5.07
N VAL A 113 -3.71 -15.60 5.10
CA VAL A 113 -4.96 -16.29 5.43
C VAL A 113 -5.10 -16.36 6.94
N ILE A 114 -5.94 -15.52 7.50
CA ILE A 114 -6.22 -15.47 8.95
C ILE A 114 -7.40 -16.36 9.31
N TYR A 115 -7.44 -16.84 10.55
CA TYR A 115 -8.56 -17.64 11.04
C TYR A 115 -8.87 -17.35 12.51
N ASN A 116 -10.01 -17.86 12.96
CA ASN A 116 -10.38 -17.88 14.37
C ASN A 116 -10.91 -19.26 14.73
N LEU A 117 -10.16 -19.95 15.59
CA LEU A 117 -10.49 -21.26 16.10
C LEU A 117 -10.26 -21.27 17.62
N GLN A 118 -11.31 -20.96 18.38
CA GLN A 118 -11.19 -20.90 19.83
C GLN A 118 -10.77 -22.26 20.41
N GLY A 119 -9.82 -22.24 21.33
CA GLY A 119 -9.27 -23.44 21.95
C GLY A 119 -8.24 -24.20 21.11
N VAL A 120 -7.94 -23.76 19.89
CA VAL A 120 -6.90 -24.36 19.04
C VAL A 120 -5.60 -23.58 19.16
N VAL A 121 -4.56 -24.23 19.70
CA VAL A 121 -3.21 -23.67 19.82
C VAL A 121 -2.25 -24.16 18.74
N THR A 122 -2.64 -25.20 18.00
CA THR A 122 -1.84 -25.74 16.90
C THR A 122 -1.93 -24.86 15.66
N SER A 123 -0.79 -24.59 15.02
CA SER A 123 -0.76 -23.87 13.74
C SER A 123 -1.53 -24.63 12.67
N VAL A 124 -2.56 -24.00 12.11
CA VAL A 124 -3.27 -24.50 10.93
C VAL A 124 -2.32 -24.51 9.72
N ARG A 125 -2.33 -25.62 8.98
CA ARG A 125 -1.63 -25.82 7.71
C ARG A 125 -2.68 -26.11 6.64
N LEU A 126 -2.65 -25.39 5.52
CA LEU A 126 -3.58 -25.59 4.41
C LEU A 126 -2.79 -25.97 3.17
N SER A 127 -3.07 -27.17 2.64
CA SER A 127 -2.56 -27.53 1.31
C SER A 127 -3.21 -26.63 0.26
N ARG A 128 -2.61 -26.58 -0.92
CA ARG A 128 -3.13 -25.81 -2.05
C ARG A 128 -4.55 -26.25 -2.40
N ASP A 129 -4.76 -27.57 -2.46
CA ASP A 129 -6.06 -28.20 -2.68
C ASP A 129 -7.05 -27.88 -1.56
N THR A 130 -6.64 -27.98 -0.28
CA THR A 130 -7.53 -27.69 0.85
C THR A 130 -7.97 -26.24 0.86
N LEU A 131 -7.05 -25.30 0.61
CA LEU A 131 -7.37 -23.88 0.54
C LEU A 131 -8.37 -23.61 -0.60
N GLY A 132 -8.12 -24.15 -1.80
CA GLY A 132 -9.04 -24.03 -2.92
C GLY A 132 -10.43 -24.62 -2.61
N LYS A 133 -10.49 -25.77 -1.94
CA LYS A 133 -11.75 -26.42 -1.54
C LYS A 133 -12.52 -25.64 -0.47
N ILE A 134 -11.84 -24.98 0.46
CA ILE A 134 -12.51 -24.07 1.42
C ILE A 134 -13.18 -22.92 0.67
N PHE A 135 -12.44 -22.26 -0.22
CA PHE A 135 -12.91 -21.07 -0.91
C PHE A 135 -13.79 -21.37 -2.15
N THR A 136 -14.02 -22.63 -2.48
CA THR A 136 -15.07 -23.09 -3.42
C THR A 136 -16.25 -23.75 -2.70
N GLY A 137 -16.26 -23.75 -1.36
CA GLY A 137 -17.35 -24.30 -0.55
C GLY A 137 -17.38 -25.84 -0.43
N GLN A 138 -16.41 -26.55 -1.03
CA GLN A 138 -16.33 -28.03 -0.96
C GLN A 138 -15.91 -28.54 0.43
N ILE A 139 -15.10 -27.75 1.15
CA ILE A 139 -14.75 -28.01 2.55
C ILE A 139 -15.44 -26.95 3.42
N GLY A 140 -16.42 -27.40 4.21
CA GLY A 140 -17.24 -26.55 5.08
C GLY A 140 -17.00 -26.76 6.57
N ASN A 141 -16.09 -27.66 6.96
CA ASN A 141 -15.82 -27.98 8.36
C ASN A 141 -14.32 -28.18 8.62
N TRP A 142 -13.83 -27.62 9.73
CA TRP A 142 -12.41 -27.68 10.10
C TRP A 142 -11.90 -29.11 10.33
N LYS A 143 -12.77 -30.05 10.71
CA LYS A 143 -12.40 -31.47 10.85
C LYS A 143 -12.09 -32.15 9.50
N GLN A 144 -12.59 -31.60 8.39
CA GLN A 144 -12.24 -32.05 7.04
C GLN A 144 -10.86 -31.54 6.60
N VAL A 145 -10.40 -30.40 7.16
CA VAL A 145 -9.04 -29.86 6.92
C VAL A 145 -7.99 -30.75 7.60
N ASN A 146 -8.24 -31.12 8.86
CA ASN A 146 -7.39 -32.03 9.61
C ASN A 146 -8.23 -32.67 10.73
N THR A 147 -8.16 -33.99 10.89
CA THR A 147 -8.99 -34.75 11.83
C THR A 147 -8.76 -34.39 13.31
N TYR A 148 -7.63 -33.75 13.64
CA TYR A 148 -7.31 -33.23 14.96
C TYR A 148 -7.92 -31.83 15.25
N LEU A 149 -8.45 -31.16 14.23
CA LEU A 149 -9.15 -29.88 14.42
C LEU A 149 -10.58 -30.09 14.92
N PRO A 150 -11.18 -29.10 15.60
CA PRO A 150 -12.53 -29.22 16.14
C PRO A 150 -13.55 -29.45 15.03
N ARG A 151 -14.65 -30.16 15.37
CA ARG A 151 -15.84 -30.24 14.52
C ARG A 151 -16.56 -28.89 14.53
N ARG A 152 -16.03 -27.95 13.76
CA ARG A 152 -16.48 -26.57 13.67
C ARG A 152 -16.71 -26.21 12.22
N ASP A 153 -17.84 -25.59 11.93
CA ASP A 153 -18.12 -25.05 10.60
C ASP A 153 -17.10 -23.99 10.22
N ILE A 154 -16.67 -24.01 8.96
CA ILE A 154 -15.86 -22.95 8.38
C ILE A 154 -16.80 -21.82 7.96
N LYS A 155 -16.52 -20.62 8.45
CA LYS A 155 -17.21 -19.40 8.00
C LYS A 155 -16.23 -18.58 7.17
N VAL A 156 -16.39 -18.64 5.85
CA VAL A 156 -15.54 -17.87 4.93
C VAL A 156 -15.95 -16.40 4.96
N VAL A 157 -15.03 -15.54 5.36
CA VAL A 157 -15.19 -14.09 5.46
C VAL A 157 -14.45 -13.44 4.30
N VAL A 158 -15.14 -12.56 3.58
CA VAL A 158 -14.64 -11.92 2.36
C VAL A 158 -14.93 -10.43 2.37
N ARG A 159 -14.18 -9.67 1.57
CA ARG A 159 -14.37 -8.22 1.39
C ARG A 159 -15.71 -7.91 0.74
N SER A 160 -16.36 -6.83 1.18
CA SER A 160 -17.58 -6.29 0.55
C SER A 160 -17.29 -5.27 -0.55
N ASP A 161 -16.11 -4.63 -0.51
CA ASP A 161 -15.68 -3.58 -1.43
C ASP A 161 -14.78 -4.13 -2.56
N SER A 162 -14.69 -3.38 -3.66
CA SER A 162 -13.77 -3.68 -4.76
C SER A 162 -12.31 -3.54 -4.30
N SER A 163 -11.64 -4.67 -4.15
CA SER A 163 -10.41 -4.77 -3.38
C SER A 163 -9.24 -5.37 -4.15
N GLY A 164 -8.09 -4.68 -4.13
CA GLY A 164 -6.81 -5.23 -4.59
C GLY A 164 -6.35 -6.45 -3.77
N THR A 165 -6.59 -6.49 -2.46
CA THR A 165 -6.32 -7.69 -1.64
C THR A 165 -7.11 -8.93 -2.11
N SER A 166 -8.41 -8.77 -2.39
CA SER A 166 -9.23 -9.80 -3.04
C SER A 166 -8.68 -10.18 -4.41
N PHE A 167 -8.24 -9.22 -5.22
CA PHE A 167 -7.62 -9.51 -6.52
C PHE A 167 -6.35 -10.36 -6.37
N ILE A 168 -5.42 -10.00 -5.49
CA ILE A 168 -4.20 -10.79 -5.21
C ILE A 168 -4.57 -12.20 -4.74
N PHE A 169 -5.50 -12.30 -3.78
CA PHE A 169 -5.92 -13.58 -3.21
C PHE A 169 -6.59 -14.48 -4.26
N THR A 170 -7.53 -13.94 -5.04
CA THR A 170 -8.27 -14.69 -6.07
C THR A 170 -7.40 -15.02 -7.28
N LYS A 171 -6.38 -14.19 -7.59
CA LYS A 171 -5.37 -14.51 -8.60
C LYS A 171 -4.60 -15.77 -8.24
N TYR A 172 -4.19 -15.90 -6.98
CA TYR A 172 -3.59 -17.14 -6.47
C TYR A 172 -4.58 -18.30 -6.46
N LEU A 173 -5.80 -18.10 -5.94
CA LEU A 173 -6.83 -19.14 -5.96
C LEU A 173 -7.15 -19.62 -7.37
N SER A 174 -7.12 -18.73 -8.37
CA SER A 174 -7.31 -19.09 -9.77
C SER A 174 -6.26 -20.09 -10.25
N ALA A 175 -4.99 -19.88 -9.87
CA ALA A 175 -3.91 -20.79 -10.24
C ALA A 175 -4.10 -22.18 -9.62
N ILE A 176 -4.45 -22.25 -8.33
CA ILE A 176 -4.57 -23.53 -7.61
C ILE A 176 -5.92 -24.24 -7.82
N THR A 177 -6.93 -23.54 -8.33
CA THR A 177 -8.26 -24.11 -8.64
C THR A 177 -8.51 -24.27 -10.13
N HIS A 178 -7.47 -24.15 -10.97
CA HIS A 178 -7.57 -24.23 -12.42
C HIS A 178 -8.64 -23.30 -13.02
N GLY A 179 -8.78 -22.11 -12.43
CA GLY A 179 -9.68 -21.07 -12.90
C GLY A 179 -11.15 -21.24 -12.51
N LEU A 180 -11.49 -22.14 -11.57
CA LEU A 180 -12.83 -22.17 -10.97
C LEU A 180 -13.14 -20.85 -10.25
N ILE A 181 -12.15 -20.29 -9.55
CA ILE A 181 -12.20 -18.93 -9.03
C ILE A 181 -11.46 -18.03 -10.02
N LYS A 182 -12.12 -17.00 -10.53
CA LYS A 182 -11.49 -16.02 -11.43
C LYS A 182 -10.79 -14.93 -10.62
N PRO A 183 -9.63 -14.41 -11.08
CA PRO A 183 -9.03 -13.22 -10.47
C PRO A 183 -10.03 -12.07 -10.55
N SER A 184 -10.43 -11.52 -9.42
CA SER A 184 -11.43 -10.46 -9.34
C SER A 184 -11.27 -9.64 -8.06
N PRO A 185 -11.43 -8.31 -8.11
CA PRO A 185 -11.55 -7.51 -6.90
C PRO A 185 -12.88 -7.68 -6.18
N THR A 186 -13.90 -8.17 -6.88
CA THR A 186 -15.26 -8.47 -6.41
C THR A 186 -15.63 -9.91 -6.80
N PRO A 187 -14.96 -10.92 -6.23
CA PRO A 187 -15.16 -12.31 -6.63
C PRO A 187 -16.58 -12.79 -6.34
N ASP A 188 -17.18 -13.47 -7.33
CA ASP A 188 -18.32 -14.35 -7.09
C ASP A 188 -17.78 -15.68 -6.54
N TRP A 189 -18.13 -15.98 -5.29
CA TRP A 189 -17.67 -17.18 -4.60
C TRP A 189 -18.48 -18.42 -4.96
N GLY A 190 -19.69 -18.27 -5.51
CA GLY A 190 -20.55 -19.41 -5.87
C GLY A 190 -21.11 -20.22 -4.70
N PHE A 191 -20.92 -19.77 -3.45
CA PHE A 191 -21.53 -20.35 -2.25
C PHE A 191 -21.74 -19.27 -1.17
N LYS A 192 -22.42 -19.63 -0.08
CA LYS A 192 -22.68 -18.70 1.02
C LYS A 192 -21.38 -18.32 1.76
N VAL A 193 -20.99 -17.06 1.59
CA VAL A 193 -19.89 -16.41 2.32
C VAL A 193 -20.42 -15.34 3.28
N PHE A 194 -19.60 -14.93 4.23
CA PHE A 194 -19.84 -13.77 5.07
C PHE A 194 -19.18 -12.54 4.43
N SER A 195 -19.98 -11.61 3.92
CA SER A 195 -19.49 -10.32 3.42
C SER A 195 -19.20 -9.40 4.61
N SER A 196 -17.93 -9.03 4.80
CA SER A 196 -17.49 -8.19 5.91
C SER A 196 -17.85 -6.72 5.70
N ARG A 197 -17.50 -5.85 6.67
CA ARG A 197 -17.30 -4.43 6.35
C ARG A 197 -16.15 -4.25 5.34
N PRO A 198 -16.04 -3.10 4.66
CA PRO A 198 -14.94 -2.85 3.73
C PRO A 198 -13.55 -3.00 4.37
N GLN A 199 -12.54 -3.16 3.51
CA GLN A 199 -11.11 -3.08 3.85
C GLN A 199 -10.57 -4.23 4.72
N ASN A 200 -9.24 -4.27 4.91
CA ASN A 200 -8.57 -5.27 5.77
C ASN A 200 -9.18 -5.30 7.19
N GLY A 201 -9.46 -4.13 7.77
CA GLY A 201 -10.06 -4.03 9.10
C GLY A 201 -11.46 -4.60 9.21
N GLY A 202 -12.26 -4.52 8.15
CA GLY A 202 -13.57 -5.16 8.10
C GLY A 202 -13.46 -6.69 8.21
N VAL A 203 -12.67 -7.31 7.33
CA VAL A 203 -12.44 -8.78 7.35
C VAL A 203 -11.86 -9.23 8.69
N ALA A 204 -10.84 -8.54 9.19
CA ALA A 204 -10.23 -8.82 10.48
C ALA A 204 -11.27 -8.79 11.63
N GLY A 205 -12.10 -7.75 11.69
CA GLY A 205 -13.13 -7.60 12.72
C GLY A 205 -14.16 -8.73 12.71
N GLU A 206 -14.57 -9.21 11.53
CA GLU A 206 -15.45 -10.37 11.38
C GLU A 206 -14.76 -11.66 11.85
N VAL A 207 -13.55 -11.93 11.37
CA VAL A 207 -12.80 -13.15 11.70
C VAL A 207 -12.59 -13.25 13.21
N ARG A 208 -12.22 -12.14 13.86
CA ARG A 208 -12.01 -12.10 15.31
C ARG A 208 -13.23 -12.53 16.12
N ARG A 209 -14.45 -12.15 15.71
CA ARG A 209 -15.64 -12.44 16.52
C ARG A 209 -16.30 -13.77 16.18
N ILE A 210 -16.12 -14.25 14.95
CA ILE A 210 -16.81 -15.46 14.47
C ILE A 210 -15.90 -16.67 14.69
N ASP A 211 -16.26 -17.50 15.67
CA ASP A 211 -15.55 -18.75 15.91
C ASP A 211 -15.77 -19.73 14.75
N GLY A 212 -14.68 -20.27 14.19
CA GLY A 212 -14.67 -21.02 12.95
C GLY A 212 -14.40 -20.19 11.68
N ALA A 213 -14.21 -18.88 11.79
CA ALA A 213 -13.98 -18.04 10.61
C ALA A 213 -12.60 -18.23 9.97
N ILE A 214 -12.56 -18.03 8.66
CA ILE A 214 -11.35 -17.92 7.85
C ILE A 214 -11.51 -16.74 6.89
N GLY A 215 -10.48 -15.93 6.72
CA GLY A 215 -10.48 -14.78 5.83
C GLY A 215 -9.07 -14.46 5.35
N TYR A 216 -8.94 -13.37 4.61
CA TYR A 216 -7.66 -12.93 4.06
C TYR A 216 -7.46 -11.42 4.30
N VAL A 217 -6.26 -11.06 4.74
CA VAL A 217 -5.84 -9.67 4.96
C VAL A 217 -4.38 -9.51 4.55
N GLU A 218 -3.92 -8.28 4.38
CA GLU A 218 -2.49 -8.00 4.27
C GLU A 218 -1.74 -8.57 5.51
N ALA A 219 -0.56 -9.16 5.28
CA ALA A 219 0.16 -9.92 6.29
C ALA A 219 0.62 -9.09 7.50
N ASN A 220 1.12 -7.87 7.29
CA ASN A 220 1.49 -6.99 8.39
C ASN A 220 0.26 -6.54 9.20
N TYR A 221 -0.88 -6.29 8.55
CA TYR A 221 -2.15 -6.05 9.25
C TYR A 221 -2.51 -7.20 10.20
N ALA A 222 -2.31 -8.46 9.77
CA ALA A 222 -2.53 -9.63 10.62
C ALA A 222 -1.56 -9.66 11.83
N VAL A 223 -0.28 -9.30 11.62
CA VAL A 223 0.75 -9.25 12.66
C VAL A 223 0.44 -8.17 13.69
N GLU A 224 0.24 -6.92 13.27
CA GLU A 224 -0.08 -5.78 14.15
C GLU A 224 -1.32 -6.03 15.00
N ASN A 225 -2.28 -6.78 14.45
CA ASN A 225 -3.51 -7.11 15.13
C ASN A 225 -3.50 -8.48 15.81
N ASN A 226 -2.37 -9.18 15.91
CA ASN A 226 -2.24 -10.47 16.60
C ASN A 226 -3.20 -11.57 16.10
N PHE A 227 -3.44 -11.64 14.79
CA PHE A 227 -4.21 -12.75 14.21
C PHE A 227 -3.33 -13.99 14.02
N PRO A 228 -3.87 -15.19 14.28
CA PRO A 228 -3.22 -16.41 13.82
C PRO A 228 -3.38 -16.52 12.30
N SER A 229 -2.25 -16.73 11.62
CA SER A 229 -2.17 -16.96 10.17
C SER A 229 -1.96 -18.43 9.87
N ALA A 230 -2.68 -18.97 8.88
CA ALA A 230 -2.46 -20.31 8.39
C ALA A 230 -1.12 -20.38 7.63
N ARG A 231 -0.46 -21.54 7.70
CA ARG A 231 0.68 -21.84 6.84
C ARG A 231 0.15 -22.40 5.52
N ILE A 232 0.55 -21.82 4.41
CA ILE A 232 0.07 -22.20 3.08
C ILE A 232 1.16 -22.99 2.37
N GLU A 233 0.78 -24.10 1.76
CA GLU A 233 1.66 -24.90 0.91
C GLU A 233 2.03 -24.14 -0.38
N ASN A 234 3.33 -24.02 -0.67
CA ASN A 234 3.84 -23.49 -1.93
C ASN A 234 4.02 -24.61 -2.98
N GLN A 235 4.48 -24.27 -4.20
CA GLN A 235 4.66 -25.28 -5.26
C GLN A 235 5.69 -26.37 -4.91
N GLU A 236 6.64 -26.06 -4.02
CA GLU A 236 7.63 -27.00 -3.52
C GLU A 236 7.13 -27.88 -2.36
N GLY A 237 5.83 -27.84 -2.03
CA GLY A 237 5.22 -28.67 -0.98
C GLY A 237 5.52 -28.22 0.45
N ARG A 238 6.11 -27.03 0.64
CA ARG A 238 6.43 -26.49 1.97
C ARG A 238 5.28 -25.65 2.51
N TYR A 239 4.95 -25.84 3.79
CA TYR A 239 3.97 -25.02 4.50
C TYR A 239 4.58 -23.76 5.12
N ILE A 240 4.39 -22.65 4.43
CA ILE A 240 5.04 -21.37 4.71
C ILE A 240 4.10 -20.44 5.50
N LYS A 241 4.62 -19.81 6.56
CA LYS A 241 3.93 -18.73 7.27
C LYS A 241 4.17 -17.40 6.52
N PRO A 242 3.17 -16.51 6.39
CA PRO A 242 3.41 -15.20 5.78
C PRO A 242 4.44 -14.41 6.61
N SER A 243 5.40 -13.81 5.92
CA SER A 243 6.44 -12.93 6.48
C SER A 243 7.13 -12.17 5.35
N LEU A 244 7.87 -11.11 5.69
CA LEU A 244 8.68 -10.35 4.73
C LEU A 244 9.66 -11.25 3.96
N ASP A 245 10.49 -12.04 4.65
CA ASP A 245 11.47 -12.94 4.00
C ASP A 245 10.80 -13.87 2.97
N GLN A 246 9.64 -14.42 3.34
CA GLN A 246 8.91 -15.34 2.47
C GLN A 246 8.18 -14.63 1.33
N ALA A 247 7.72 -13.39 1.53
CA ALA A 247 7.19 -12.56 0.46
C ALA A 247 8.29 -12.15 -0.53
N SER A 248 9.47 -11.77 -0.02
CA SER A 248 10.65 -11.46 -0.84
C SER A 248 11.07 -12.63 -1.69
N LYS A 249 11.10 -13.86 -1.15
CA LYS A 249 11.35 -15.08 -1.96
C LYS A 249 10.33 -15.29 -3.07
N GLY A 250 9.05 -15.05 -2.80
CA GLY A 250 8.00 -15.14 -3.80
C GLY A 250 8.06 -14.06 -4.89
N LEU A 251 8.71 -12.92 -4.60
CA LEU A 251 8.78 -11.76 -5.48
C LEU A 251 10.17 -11.54 -6.13
N VAL A 252 11.20 -12.31 -5.77
CA VAL A 252 12.60 -12.01 -6.15
C VAL A 252 12.88 -12.10 -7.65
N ASN A 253 12.22 -13.03 -8.36
CA ASN A 253 12.45 -13.30 -9.79
C ASN A 253 11.27 -12.86 -10.66
N VAL A 254 10.47 -11.89 -10.21
CA VAL A 254 9.34 -11.41 -11.01
C VAL A 254 9.83 -10.53 -12.15
N GLU A 255 9.33 -10.81 -13.35
CA GLU A 255 9.52 -9.95 -14.51
C GLU A 255 8.49 -8.82 -14.48
N PHE A 256 8.99 -7.58 -14.53
CA PHE A 256 8.16 -6.39 -14.67
C PHE A 256 7.89 -6.10 -16.13
N ASN A 257 6.63 -5.82 -16.45
CA ASN A 257 6.23 -5.28 -17.74
C ASN A 257 6.70 -3.82 -17.88
N GLN A 258 6.64 -3.27 -19.09
CA GLN A 258 6.99 -1.88 -19.36
C GLN A 258 6.12 -0.86 -18.59
N ASP A 259 4.88 -1.24 -18.25
CA ASP A 259 3.97 -0.43 -17.43
C ASP A 259 4.13 -0.68 -15.92
N PHE A 260 5.21 -1.36 -15.53
CA PHE A 260 5.55 -1.76 -14.15
C PHE A 260 4.54 -2.70 -13.48
N THR A 261 3.62 -3.29 -14.23
CA THR A 261 2.80 -4.42 -13.74
C THR A 261 3.63 -5.71 -13.77
N LEU A 262 3.13 -6.76 -13.12
CA LEU A 262 3.78 -8.07 -13.16
C LEU A 262 2.80 -9.23 -13.38
N LYS A 263 3.31 -10.28 -14.03
CA LYS A 263 2.59 -11.54 -14.23
C LYS A 263 3.07 -12.58 -13.22
N LEU A 264 2.65 -12.42 -11.97
CA LEU A 264 2.84 -13.41 -10.92
C LEU A 264 1.50 -13.89 -10.37
N ASN A 265 1.23 -15.19 -10.49
CA ASN A 265 0.01 -15.80 -9.94
C ASN A 265 0.32 -16.73 -8.75
N ASP A 266 1.44 -17.45 -8.81
CA ASP A 266 1.79 -18.53 -7.89
C ASP A 266 3.30 -18.79 -7.97
N PRO A 267 4.10 -18.19 -7.08
CA PRO A 267 5.55 -18.37 -7.08
C PRO A 267 5.95 -19.78 -6.63
N ALA A 268 7.09 -20.25 -7.14
CA ALA A 268 7.62 -21.57 -6.79
C ALA A 268 8.07 -21.65 -5.31
N ASP A 269 8.87 -20.68 -4.88
CA ASP A 269 9.39 -20.56 -3.53
C ASP A 269 8.73 -19.41 -2.74
N GLY A 270 8.92 -19.40 -1.43
CA GLY A 270 8.39 -18.39 -0.53
C GLY A 270 6.92 -18.61 -0.19
N TYR A 271 6.30 -17.56 0.35
CA TYR A 271 4.88 -17.56 0.64
C TYR A 271 4.09 -17.35 -0.66
N PRO A 272 3.09 -18.18 -0.98
CA PRO A 272 2.56 -18.25 -2.33
C PRO A 272 1.52 -17.17 -2.67
N ILE A 273 1.01 -16.43 -1.68
CA ILE A 273 0.01 -15.38 -1.88
C ILE A 273 0.68 -14.02 -1.71
N VAL A 274 1.22 -13.49 -2.81
CA VAL A 274 1.97 -12.23 -2.84
C VAL A 274 1.49 -11.34 -3.97
N GLY A 275 1.68 -10.04 -3.81
CA GLY A 275 1.36 -9.04 -4.82
C GLY A 275 2.12 -7.75 -4.59
N LEU A 276 1.99 -6.82 -5.54
CA LEU A 276 2.50 -5.46 -5.41
C LEU A 276 1.37 -4.48 -5.14
N THR A 277 1.77 -3.30 -4.70
CA THR A 277 0.94 -2.11 -4.65
C THR A 277 1.56 -1.01 -5.50
N TRP A 278 0.72 -0.20 -6.12
CA TRP A 278 1.10 0.85 -7.06
C TRP A 278 0.46 2.17 -6.67
N LEU A 279 1.14 3.27 -7.02
CA LEU A 279 0.50 4.56 -7.22
C LEU A 279 0.06 4.71 -8.67
N LEU A 280 -1.12 5.28 -8.88
CA LEU A 280 -1.61 5.76 -10.16
C LEU A 280 -1.44 7.27 -10.19
N LEU A 281 -0.71 7.76 -11.19
CA LEU A 281 -0.38 9.17 -11.37
C LEU A 281 -0.90 9.63 -12.73
N TYR A 282 -1.41 10.86 -12.80
CA TYR A 282 -1.71 11.47 -14.09
C TYR A 282 -0.42 11.76 -14.86
N GLN A 283 -0.48 11.73 -16.19
CA GLN A 283 0.62 12.24 -17.02
C GLN A 283 0.53 13.76 -17.17
N LYS A 284 -0.67 14.34 -17.07
CA LYS A 284 -0.91 15.79 -17.13
C LYS A 284 -1.41 16.33 -15.80
N TYR A 285 -0.77 17.36 -15.25
CA TYR A 285 -1.21 18.07 -14.05
C TYR A 285 -1.53 19.54 -14.30
N PRO A 286 -2.48 20.14 -13.56
CA PRO A 286 -3.00 21.47 -13.86
C PRO A 286 -1.97 22.60 -13.68
N ASN A 287 -0.90 22.38 -12.92
CA ASN A 287 0.16 23.37 -12.73
C ASN A 287 1.49 22.73 -12.35
N GLN A 288 2.57 23.51 -12.52
CA GLN A 288 3.95 23.08 -12.27
C GLN A 288 4.16 22.60 -10.83
N ALA A 289 3.52 23.24 -9.86
CA ALA A 289 3.73 22.93 -8.46
C ALA A 289 3.13 21.56 -8.07
N LYS A 290 1.95 21.20 -8.59
CA LYS A 290 1.39 19.84 -8.45
C LYS A 290 2.23 18.79 -9.18
N ALA A 291 2.63 19.07 -10.42
CA ALA A 291 3.47 18.17 -11.20
C ALA A 291 4.80 17.87 -10.47
N GLN A 292 5.46 18.92 -9.96
CA GLN A 292 6.72 18.79 -9.23
C GLN A 292 6.52 18.08 -7.88
N GLY A 293 5.47 18.42 -7.13
CA GLY A 293 5.18 17.76 -5.85
C GLY A 293 4.98 16.25 -6.00
N ILE A 294 4.33 15.79 -7.07
CA ILE A 294 4.18 14.37 -7.38
C ILE A 294 5.52 13.72 -7.73
N LYS A 295 6.33 14.37 -8.58
CA LYS A 295 7.68 13.88 -8.91
C LYS A 295 8.56 13.75 -7.67
N ASP A 296 8.55 14.75 -6.80
CA ASP A 296 9.34 14.77 -5.56
C ASP A 296 8.88 13.68 -4.59
N MET A 297 7.56 13.51 -4.42
CA MET A 297 6.98 12.45 -3.59
C MET A 297 7.37 11.07 -4.10
N VAL A 298 7.25 10.81 -5.41
CA VAL A 298 7.64 9.52 -6.00
C VAL A 298 9.14 9.27 -5.84
N ASN A 299 9.97 10.28 -6.13
CA ASN A 299 11.41 10.17 -5.96
C ASN A 299 11.78 9.85 -4.51
N TRP A 300 11.13 10.49 -3.54
CA TRP A 300 11.34 10.19 -2.13
C TRP A 300 10.90 8.76 -1.78
N ILE A 301 9.70 8.33 -2.20
CA ILE A 301 9.17 6.97 -1.94
C ILE A 301 10.09 5.89 -2.50
N LEU A 302 10.59 6.08 -3.72
CA LEU A 302 11.42 5.10 -4.43
C LEU A 302 12.92 5.17 -4.09
N THR A 303 13.32 6.13 -3.24
CA THR A 303 14.67 6.22 -2.69
C THR A 303 14.62 6.01 -1.18
N LYS A 304 14.59 7.07 -0.39
CA LYS A 304 14.57 7.05 1.08
C LYS A 304 13.41 6.24 1.64
N GLY A 305 12.22 6.35 1.03
CA GLY A 305 11.03 5.63 1.45
C GLY A 305 11.26 4.11 1.45
N GLN A 306 12.00 3.57 0.48
CA GLN A 306 12.26 2.14 0.37
C GLN A 306 13.00 1.55 1.58
N ASP A 307 13.68 2.37 2.40
CA ASP A 307 14.34 1.91 3.62
C ASP A 307 13.33 1.58 4.75
N LEU A 308 12.11 2.14 4.67
CA LEU A 308 11.05 1.94 5.66
C LEU A 308 10.23 0.66 5.42
N ASN A 309 10.28 0.08 4.21
CA ASN A 309 9.43 -1.07 3.83
C ASN A 309 9.64 -2.26 4.76
N GLY A 310 10.91 -2.57 5.05
CA GLY A 310 11.28 -3.74 5.83
C GLY A 310 10.76 -3.69 7.26
N GLU A 311 10.73 -2.50 7.87
CA GLU A 311 10.20 -2.27 9.21
C GLU A 311 8.70 -2.58 9.32
N LEU A 312 7.98 -2.45 8.20
CA LEU A 312 6.53 -2.64 8.10
C LEU A 312 6.16 -3.93 7.36
N GLY A 313 7.11 -4.83 7.13
CA GLY A 313 6.84 -6.14 6.53
C GLY A 313 6.61 -6.14 5.02
N TYR A 314 6.96 -5.07 4.32
CA TYR A 314 6.85 -4.94 2.87
C TYR A 314 8.19 -5.15 2.16
N THR A 315 8.15 -5.70 0.95
CA THR A 315 9.35 -5.83 0.11
C THR A 315 9.74 -4.47 -0.46
N ARG A 316 11.03 -4.30 -0.72
CA ARG A 316 11.54 -3.19 -1.53
C ARG A 316 11.24 -3.46 -3.01
N ILE A 317 11.10 -2.39 -3.78
CA ILE A 317 11.16 -2.47 -5.24
C ILE A 317 12.63 -2.65 -5.65
N PRO A 318 12.95 -3.53 -6.61
CA PRO A 318 14.32 -3.66 -7.12
C PRO A 318 14.87 -2.31 -7.58
N GLU A 319 16.14 -2.04 -7.30
CA GLU A 319 16.71 -0.70 -7.51
C GLU A 319 16.67 -0.25 -8.98
N ASP A 320 16.85 -1.18 -9.91
CA ASP A 320 16.74 -0.93 -11.34
C ASP A 320 15.32 -0.55 -11.74
N ILE A 321 14.31 -1.25 -11.22
CA ILE A 321 12.89 -0.93 -11.43
C ILE A 321 12.53 0.42 -10.79
N ALA A 322 13.01 0.70 -9.58
CA ALA A 322 12.82 1.98 -8.91
C ALA A 322 13.40 3.14 -9.74
N ARG A 323 14.63 2.99 -10.27
CA ARG A 323 15.26 3.98 -11.16
C ARG A 323 14.45 4.19 -12.44
N GLN A 324 13.99 3.11 -13.08
CA GLN A 324 13.15 3.19 -14.28
C GLN A 324 11.82 3.90 -14.00
N ALA A 325 11.17 3.61 -12.88
CA ALA A 325 9.91 4.26 -12.50
C ALA A 325 10.10 5.77 -12.21
N ILE A 326 11.18 6.15 -11.51
CA ILE A 326 11.55 7.57 -11.31
C ILE A 326 11.78 8.26 -12.66
N GLN A 327 12.52 7.62 -13.56
CA GLN A 327 12.79 8.17 -14.88
C GLN A 327 11.50 8.36 -15.69
N ALA A 328 10.63 7.35 -15.73
CA ALA A 328 9.33 7.40 -16.41
C ALA A 328 8.47 8.55 -15.85
N VAL A 329 8.40 8.70 -14.52
CA VAL A 329 7.69 9.80 -13.87
C VAL A 329 8.26 11.16 -14.24
N ASN A 330 9.59 11.31 -14.26
CA ASN A 330 10.22 12.57 -14.62
C ASN A 330 9.98 12.97 -16.08
N GLN A 331 9.92 11.99 -16.98
CA GLN A 331 9.70 12.19 -18.41
C GLN A 331 8.23 12.40 -18.77
N ASN A 332 7.34 11.58 -18.21
CA ASN A 332 5.94 11.49 -18.65
C ASN A 332 5.02 12.49 -17.94
N ILE A 333 5.37 12.91 -16.71
CA ILE A 333 4.54 13.87 -15.97
C ILE A 333 4.89 15.31 -16.39
N THR A 334 3.91 15.99 -16.99
CA THR A 334 4.03 17.39 -17.44
C THR A 334 2.87 18.25 -16.95
N VAL A 335 2.97 19.56 -17.13
CA VAL A 335 1.84 20.48 -16.96
C VAL A 335 0.92 20.35 -18.18
N GLY A 336 -0.38 20.32 -17.95
CA GLY A 336 -1.41 20.26 -19.00
C GLY A 336 -2.77 19.85 -18.47
N SER A 337 -3.79 20.05 -19.31
CA SER A 337 -5.12 19.44 -19.20
C SER A 337 -5.16 18.15 -20.01
#